data_AF-A0A6A7K9M4-F1
#
_entry.id   AF-A0A6A7K9M4-F1
#
_cell.length_a   1.000
_cell.length_b   1.000
_cell.length_c   1.000
_cell.angle_alpha   90.00
_cell.angle_beta   90.00
_cell.angle_gamma   90.00
#
_symmetry.space_group_name_H-M   'P 1'
#
loop_
_entity.id
_entity.type
_entity.pdbx_description
1 polymer ?
#
loop_
_entity_poly.entity_id
_entity_poly.type
_entity_poly.pdbx_seq_one_letter_code
_entity_poly.pdbx_strand_id
1 'polypeptide(L)'
;MNNKSELEKILTVGINGAPEFKYEEKILYLGEFRERVIRLLTKKQVEDPIVYPEIIESLNDKRVSKIVINGDINSRFSQKYEKLALKSGRRYTVVNNPDFKGETGLIVVSNNAVHIKNISVIDREVRLKNMGLSESLINAAGNKVCSNCLEKIVNANPNEAKNYKSLSLLSRVLGEHCKACGR
;
A
#
# COMPACT_ATOMS: atom_id res chain seq x y z
N MET A 1 -33.49 -37.55 -12.78
CA MET A 1 -33.81 -36.76 -11.57
C MET A 1 -32.55 -36.00 -11.14
N ASN A 2 -32.27 -34.83 -11.73
CA ASN A 2 -31.15 -33.97 -11.29
C ASN A 2 -31.52 -32.47 -11.19
N ASN A 3 -32.79 -32.13 -11.39
CA ASN A 3 -33.28 -30.75 -11.46
C ASN A 3 -33.17 -29.98 -10.14
N LYS A 4 -33.03 -30.69 -9.00
CA LYS A 4 -32.91 -30.05 -7.68
C LYS A 4 -31.57 -29.32 -7.51
N SER A 5 -30.46 -29.88 -8.01
CA SER A 5 -29.14 -29.24 -7.90
C SER A 5 -28.99 -28.03 -8.83
N GLU A 6 -29.69 -28.03 -9.96
CA GLU A 6 -29.61 -26.97 -10.96
C GLU A 6 -30.42 -25.74 -10.52
N LEU A 7 -31.62 -25.95 -9.96
CA LEU A 7 -32.39 -24.90 -9.29
C LEU A 7 -31.64 -24.30 -8.10
N GLU A 8 -30.96 -25.13 -7.29
CA GLU A 8 -30.10 -24.65 -6.20
C GLU A 8 -28.91 -23.81 -6.71
N LYS A 9 -28.28 -24.21 -7.81
CA LYS A 9 -27.21 -23.42 -8.46
C LYS A 9 -27.73 -22.07 -8.98
N ILE A 10 -28.89 -22.06 -9.64
CA ILE A 10 -29.51 -20.84 -10.19
C ILE A 10 -29.89 -19.86 -9.06
N LEU A 11 -30.48 -20.36 -7.97
CA LEU A 11 -30.77 -19.55 -6.78
C LEU A 11 -29.50 -19.00 -6.13
N THR A 12 -28.42 -19.78 -6.12
CA THR A 12 -27.13 -19.34 -5.60
C THR A 12 -26.52 -18.23 -6.45
N VAL A 13 -26.60 -18.32 -7.78
CA VAL A 13 -26.08 -17.30 -8.73
C VAL A 13 -26.83 -15.98 -8.60
N GLY A 14 -28.16 -16.01 -8.45
CA GLY A 14 -28.98 -14.80 -8.31
C GLY A 14 -28.73 -14.01 -7.01
N ILE A 15 -28.32 -14.70 -5.94
CA ILE A 15 -28.03 -14.09 -4.63
C ILE A 15 -26.54 -13.70 -4.51
N ASN A 16 -25.63 -14.47 -5.11
CA ASN A 16 -24.19 -14.34 -4.89
C ASN A 16 -23.40 -13.73 -6.06
N GLY A 17 -24.03 -13.40 -7.19
CA GLY A 17 -23.31 -13.10 -8.44
C GLY A 17 -22.75 -14.37 -9.09
N ALA A 18 -22.37 -14.30 -10.38
CA ALA A 18 -21.88 -15.48 -11.10
C ALA A 18 -20.54 -16.00 -10.51
N PRO A 19 -20.37 -17.33 -10.33
CA PRO A 19 -19.19 -17.94 -9.71
C PRO A 19 -17.84 -17.52 -10.30
N GLU A 20 -17.80 -17.29 -11.62
CA GLU A 20 -16.60 -16.86 -12.34
C GLU A 20 -16.12 -15.47 -11.90
N PHE A 21 -17.03 -14.49 -11.80
CA PHE A 21 -16.68 -13.14 -11.32
C PHE A 21 -16.08 -13.17 -9.91
N LYS A 22 -16.60 -14.03 -9.03
CA LYS A 22 -16.08 -14.19 -7.66
C LYS A 22 -14.69 -14.83 -7.62
N TYR A 23 -14.36 -15.68 -8.59
CA TYR A 23 -13.03 -16.27 -8.69
C TYR A 23 -12.01 -15.24 -9.20
N GLU A 24 -12.36 -14.46 -10.21
CA GLU A 24 -11.52 -13.38 -10.74
C GLU A 24 -11.19 -12.32 -9.68
N GLU A 25 -12.18 -11.92 -8.88
CA GLU A 25 -11.94 -11.02 -7.74
C GLU A 25 -10.91 -11.59 -6.77
N LYS A 26 -11.05 -12.86 -6.40
CA LYS A 26 -10.12 -13.51 -5.47
C LYS A 26 -8.71 -13.63 -6.06
N ILE A 27 -8.57 -13.80 -7.36
CA ILE A 27 -7.26 -13.73 -8.02
C ILE A 27 -6.64 -12.33 -7.86
N LEU A 28 -7.43 -11.28 -8.13
CA LEU A 28 -6.95 -9.90 -8.10
C LEU A 28 -6.70 -9.38 -6.67
N TYR A 29 -7.46 -9.85 -5.69
CA TYR A 29 -7.43 -9.39 -4.29
C TYR A 29 -6.93 -10.47 -3.33
N LEU A 30 -5.93 -11.25 -3.75
CA LEU A 30 -5.14 -12.09 -2.86
C LEU A 30 -5.99 -13.07 -2.02
N GLY A 31 -7.03 -13.63 -2.63
CA GLY A 31 -7.98 -14.57 -2.02
C GLY A 31 -9.19 -13.92 -1.33
N GLU A 32 -9.28 -12.60 -1.28
CA GLU A 32 -10.36 -11.85 -0.65
C GLU A 32 -11.38 -11.34 -1.66
N PHE A 33 -12.60 -11.03 -1.20
CA PHE A 33 -13.64 -10.43 -2.04
C PHE A 33 -13.48 -8.92 -2.15
N ARG A 34 -13.79 -8.35 -3.32
CA ARG A 34 -13.66 -6.90 -3.56
C ARG A 34 -14.38 -6.05 -2.54
N GLU A 35 -15.58 -6.47 -2.12
CA GLU A 35 -16.42 -5.76 -1.17
C GLU A 35 -15.80 -5.62 0.23
N ARG A 36 -14.80 -6.45 0.58
CA ARG A 36 -14.12 -6.46 1.88
C ARG A 36 -12.84 -5.62 1.90
N VAL A 37 -12.36 -5.19 0.74
CA VAL A 37 -11.11 -4.43 0.61
C VAL A 37 -11.32 -2.98 1.02
N ILE A 38 -10.47 -2.51 1.92
CA ILE A 38 -10.46 -1.13 2.45
C ILE A 38 -9.40 -0.29 1.73
N ARG A 39 -8.18 -0.81 1.62
CA ARG A 39 -7.07 -0.18 0.90
C ARG A 39 -6.27 -1.20 0.12
N LEU A 40 -5.67 -0.75 -0.97
CA LEU A 40 -4.82 -1.55 -1.86
C LEU A 40 -3.56 -0.78 -2.24
N LEU A 41 -2.42 -1.46 -2.13
CA LEU A 41 -1.15 -1.07 -2.73
C LEU A 41 -0.77 -2.05 -3.85
N THR A 42 -0.12 -1.53 -4.88
CA THR A 42 0.54 -2.36 -5.89
C THR A 42 1.85 -2.97 -5.35
N LYS A 43 2.40 -3.98 -6.03
CA LYS A 43 3.70 -4.57 -5.71
C LYS A 43 4.79 -3.49 -5.66
N LYS A 44 4.87 -2.64 -6.68
CA LYS A 44 5.78 -1.49 -6.74
C LYS A 44 5.62 -0.54 -5.54
N GLN A 45 4.39 -0.24 -5.13
CA GLN A 45 4.14 0.61 -3.97
C GLN A 45 4.52 -0.05 -2.64
N VAL A 46 4.40 -1.38 -2.53
CA VAL A 46 4.89 -2.12 -1.36
C VAL A 46 6.42 -2.11 -1.31
N GLU A 47 7.09 -2.10 -2.46
CA GLU A 47 8.55 -2.03 -2.56
C GLU A 47 9.14 -0.66 -2.20
N ASP A 48 8.35 0.41 -2.26
CA ASP A 48 8.77 1.75 -1.81
C ASP A 48 9.31 1.69 -0.37
N PRO A 49 10.52 2.16 -0.07
CA PRO A 49 11.08 2.11 1.29
C PRO A 49 10.20 2.83 2.33
N ILE A 50 9.37 3.79 1.90
CA ILE A 50 8.47 4.56 2.75
C ILE A 50 7.12 3.84 2.88
N VAL A 51 6.61 3.79 4.11
CA VAL A 51 5.26 3.28 4.39
C VAL A 51 4.23 4.33 3.96
N TYR A 52 3.25 3.92 3.17
CA TYR A 52 2.15 4.78 2.74
C TYR A 52 1.25 5.16 3.93
N PRO A 53 1.02 6.47 4.19
CA PRO A 53 0.19 6.91 5.32
C PRO A 53 -1.25 6.39 5.25
N GLU A 54 -1.80 6.19 4.04
CA GLU A 54 -3.14 5.63 3.83
C GLU A 54 -3.28 4.22 4.42
N ILE A 55 -2.20 3.44 4.44
CA ILE A 55 -2.20 2.13 5.10
C ILE A 55 -2.21 2.31 6.61
N ILE A 56 -1.38 3.20 7.16
CA ILE A 56 -1.35 3.50 8.60
C ILE A 56 -2.74 3.97 9.07
N GLU A 57 -3.35 4.92 8.35
CA GLU A 57 -4.68 5.44 8.63
C GLU A 57 -5.75 4.36 8.57
N SER A 58 -5.69 3.48 7.56
CA SER A 58 -6.68 2.42 7.42
C SER A 58 -6.67 1.44 8.60
N LEU A 59 -5.52 1.18 9.23
CA LEU A 59 -5.42 0.25 10.36
C LEU A 59 -6.11 0.75 11.63
N ASN A 60 -6.40 2.06 11.72
CA ASN A 60 -7.19 2.66 12.78
C ASN A 60 -8.69 2.39 12.61
N ASP A 61 -9.15 1.98 11.42
CA ASP A 61 -10.55 1.63 11.20
C ASP A 61 -10.92 0.35 11.96
N LYS A 62 -11.95 0.42 12.80
CA LYS A 62 -12.42 -0.71 13.63
C LYS A 62 -12.87 -1.91 12.80
N ARG A 63 -13.25 -1.69 11.54
CA ARG A 63 -13.69 -2.74 10.60
C ARG A 63 -12.53 -3.58 10.07
N VAL A 64 -11.28 -3.13 10.18
CA VAL A 64 -10.10 -3.89 9.72
C VAL A 64 -9.96 -5.18 10.51
N SER A 65 -9.79 -6.28 9.79
CA SER A 65 -9.47 -7.59 10.37
C SER A 65 -8.00 -7.95 10.22
N LYS A 66 -7.41 -7.71 9.04
CA LYS A 66 -6.01 -8.06 8.74
C LYS A 66 -5.45 -7.29 7.54
N ILE A 67 -4.13 -7.35 7.40
CA ILE A 67 -3.41 -7.05 6.15
C ILE A 67 -3.15 -8.37 5.41
N VAL A 68 -3.37 -8.41 4.11
CA VAL A 68 -2.93 -9.53 3.24
C VAL A 68 -1.84 -9.00 2.31
N ILE A 69 -0.71 -9.70 2.25
CA ILE A 69 0.47 -9.31 1.48
C ILE A 69 0.76 -10.40 0.46
N ASN A 70 1.04 -9.98 -0.77
CA ASN A 70 1.47 -10.87 -1.83
C ASN A 70 2.88 -11.38 -1.54
N GLY A 71 3.05 -12.70 -1.43
CA GLY A 71 4.33 -13.31 -1.07
C GLY A 71 5.34 -13.41 -2.21
N ASP A 72 4.97 -13.02 -3.44
CA ASP A 72 5.94 -12.77 -4.52
C ASP A 72 6.90 -11.61 -4.20
N ILE A 73 6.48 -10.72 -3.30
CA ILE A 73 7.27 -9.54 -2.92
C ILE A 73 8.38 -9.98 -1.99
N ASN A 74 9.60 -9.54 -2.27
CA ASN A 74 10.74 -9.83 -1.41
C ASN A 74 10.48 -9.35 0.04
N SER A 75 10.72 -10.24 1.00
CA SER A 75 10.42 -10.01 2.42
C SER A 75 11.07 -8.75 2.99
N ARG A 76 12.21 -8.31 2.44
CA ARG A 76 12.86 -7.05 2.83
C ARG A 76 11.93 -5.83 2.68
N PHE A 77 10.99 -5.88 1.74
CA PHE A 77 10.05 -4.81 1.46
C PHE A 77 8.74 -4.99 2.23
N SER A 78 8.22 -6.22 2.36
CA SER A 78 6.97 -6.50 3.06
C SER A 78 7.07 -6.34 4.58
N GLN A 79 8.24 -6.62 5.17
CA GLN A 79 8.42 -6.70 6.62
C GLN A 79 7.99 -5.41 7.36
N LYS A 80 8.10 -4.23 6.73
CA LYS A 80 7.63 -2.96 7.33
C LYS A 80 6.11 -2.95 7.56
N TYR A 81 5.34 -3.57 6.65
CA TYR A 81 3.89 -3.69 6.79
C TYR A 81 3.48 -4.79 7.76
N GLU A 82 4.24 -5.89 7.83
CA GLU A 82 4.06 -6.93 8.86
C GLU A 82 4.23 -6.34 10.26
N LYS A 83 5.34 -5.63 10.49
CA LYS A 83 5.59 -4.92 11.75
C LYS A 83 4.51 -3.87 12.05
N LEU A 84 4.05 -3.14 11.03
CA LEU A 84 3.00 -2.13 11.17
C LEU A 84 1.68 -2.76 11.62
N ALA A 85 1.27 -3.89 11.03
CA ALA A 85 0.06 -4.61 11.42
C ALA A 85 0.12 -5.01 12.89
N LEU A 86 1.22 -5.67 13.31
CA LEU A 86 1.41 -6.12 14.69
C LEU A 86 1.41 -4.95 15.68
N LYS A 87 2.12 -3.85 15.37
CA LYS A 87 2.12 -2.64 16.20
C LYS A 87 0.74 -2.01 16.35
N SER A 88 -0.12 -2.18 15.35
CA SER A 88 -1.50 -1.66 15.34
C SER A 88 -2.50 -2.65 15.95
N GLY A 89 -2.04 -3.76 16.55
CA GLY A 89 -2.91 -4.80 17.11
C GLY A 89 -3.70 -5.57 16.05
N ARG A 90 -3.25 -5.55 14.78
CA ARG A 90 -3.90 -6.24 13.65
C ARG A 90 -3.09 -7.46 13.23
N ARG A 91 -3.80 -8.45 12.68
CA ARG A 91 -3.16 -9.63 12.07
C ARG A 91 -2.64 -9.28 10.67
N TYR A 92 -1.69 -10.07 10.20
CA TYR A 92 -1.30 -10.07 8.79
C TYR A 92 -1.23 -11.50 8.25
N THR A 93 -1.25 -11.63 6.93
CA THR A 93 -1.04 -12.91 6.23
C THR A 93 -0.22 -12.63 4.98
N VAL A 94 0.81 -13.43 4.76
CA VAL A 94 1.53 -13.47 3.48
C VAL A 94 0.98 -14.65 2.69
N VAL A 95 0.52 -14.41 1.48
CA VAL A 95 -0.10 -15.44 0.64
C VAL A 95 0.72 -15.68 -0.61
N ASN A 96 1.00 -16.95 -0.88
CA ASN A 96 1.67 -17.42 -2.09
C ASN A 96 0.66 -18.24 -2.87
N ASN A 97 0.23 -17.75 -4.02
CA ASN A 97 -0.57 -18.52 -4.95
C ASN A 97 -0.14 -18.15 -6.38
N PRO A 98 0.38 -19.09 -7.18
CA PRO A 98 0.80 -18.81 -8.56
C PRO A 98 -0.36 -18.36 -9.46
N ASP A 99 -1.61 -18.61 -9.07
CA ASP A 99 -2.79 -18.15 -9.79
C ASP A 99 -3.06 -16.65 -9.58
N PHE A 100 -2.46 -16.02 -8.55
CA PHE A 100 -2.61 -14.58 -8.33
C PHE A 100 -1.93 -13.81 -9.47
N LYS A 101 -2.74 -13.11 -10.26
CA LYS A 101 -2.33 -12.30 -11.39
C LYS A 101 -2.44 -10.82 -11.06
N GLY A 102 -1.59 -10.02 -11.71
CA GLY A 102 -1.63 -8.57 -11.66
C GLY A 102 -0.75 -7.95 -10.58
N GLU A 103 -0.96 -6.65 -10.37
CA GLU A 103 -0.06 -5.78 -9.62
C GLU A 103 -0.41 -5.67 -8.14
N THR A 104 -1.45 -6.34 -7.63
CA THR A 104 -1.84 -6.24 -6.21
C THR A 104 -0.72 -6.79 -5.32
N GLY A 105 -0.16 -5.90 -4.51
CA GLY A 105 0.93 -6.24 -3.60
C GLY A 105 0.49 -6.37 -2.15
N LEU A 106 -0.44 -5.53 -1.72
CA LEU A 106 -0.96 -5.53 -0.34
C LEU A 106 -2.39 -5.02 -0.33
N ILE A 107 -3.22 -5.66 0.48
CA ILE A 107 -4.58 -5.19 0.77
C ILE A 107 -4.83 -5.14 2.27
N VAL A 108 -5.60 -4.14 2.70
CA VAL A 108 -6.17 -4.05 4.04
C VAL A 108 -7.63 -4.46 3.93
N VAL A 109 -8.07 -5.43 4.72
CA VAL A 109 -9.38 -6.06 4.57
C VAL A 109 -10.19 -6.10 5.86
N SER A 110 -11.51 -6.16 5.72
CA SER A 110 -12.46 -6.44 6.78
C SER A 110 -12.94 -7.90 6.72
N ASN A 111 -13.49 -8.41 7.83
CA ASN A 111 -14.23 -9.67 7.80
C ASN A 111 -15.61 -9.54 7.13
N ASN A 112 -16.17 -8.33 7.12
CA ASN A 112 -17.50 -8.03 6.58
C ASN A 112 -17.38 -7.16 5.33
N ALA A 113 -18.44 -7.10 4.51
CA ALA A 113 -18.49 -6.19 3.38
C ALA A 113 -18.47 -4.72 3.85
N VAL A 114 -17.66 -3.90 3.18
CA VAL A 114 -17.50 -2.45 3.44
C VAL A 114 -17.75 -1.58 2.21
N HIS A 115 -17.78 -2.19 1.00
CA HIS A 115 -18.13 -1.55 -0.28
C HIS A 115 -17.42 -0.21 -0.57
N ILE A 116 -16.14 -0.08 -0.17
CA ILE A 116 -15.36 1.13 -0.45
C ILE A 116 -15.08 1.22 -1.95
N LYS A 117 -15.52 2.29 -2.61
CA LYS A 117 -15.36 2.47 -4.06
C LYS A 117 -13.90 2.69 -4.46
N ASN A 118 -13.22 3.64 -3.81
CA ASN A 118 -11.82 3.94 -4.10
C ASN A 118 -10.90 3.30 -3.06
N ILE A 119 -10.34 2.14 -3.40
CA ILE A 119 -9.41 1.38 -2.53
C ILE A 119 -7.95 1.64 -2.86
N SER A 120 -7.64 2.02 -4.11
CA SER A 120 -6.28 2.16 -4.59
C SER A 120 -5.62 3.42 -4.04
N VAL A 121 -4.39 3.29 -3.58
CA VAL A 121 -3.58 4.43 -3.13
C VAL A 121 -2.83 5.03 -4.33
N ILE A 122 -2.77 6.36 -4.38
CA ILE A 122 -1.99 7.07 -5.41
C ILE A 122 -0.50 6.88 -5.13
N ASP A 123 0.28 6.56 -6.17
CA ASP A 123 1.73 6.40 -6.07
C ASP A 123 2.40 7.66 -5.48
N ARG A 124 3.32 7.43 -4.54
CA ARG A 124 4.01 8.49 -3.79
C ARG A 124 4.73 9.45 -4.73
N GLU A 125 5.43 8.93 -5.73
CA GLU A 125 6.18 9.75 -6.68
C GLU A 125 5.23 10.64 -7.50
N VAL A 126 4.13 10.06 -8.00
CA VAL A 126 3.11 10.81 -8.74
C VAL A 126 2.50 11.92 -7.88
N ARG A 127 2.12 11.60 -6.64
CA ARG A 127 1.56 12.58 -5.70
C ARG A 127 2.52 13.74 -5.46
N LEU A 128 3.80 13.47 -5.21
CA LEU A 128 4.80 14.49 -4.91
C LEU A 128 5.19 15.32 -6.14
N LYS A 129 5.24 14.71 -7.33
CA LYS A 129 5.42 15.43 -8.60
C LYS A 129 4.27 16.42 -8.85
N ASN A 130 3.03 16.01 -8.60
CA ASN A 130 1.86 16.88 -8.70
C ASN A 130 1.87 18.05 -7.69
N MET A 131 2.61 17.91 -6.59
CA MET A 131 2.86 18.99 -5.61
C MET A 131 4.07 19.87 -5.97
N GLY A 132 4.69 19.67 -7.14
CA GLY A 132 5.80 20.48 -7.63
C GLY A 132 7.18 20.07 -7.12
N LEU A 133 7.33 18.89 -6.50
CA LEU A 133 8.65 18.39 -6.08
C LEU A 133 9.41 17.79 -7.26
N SER A 134 10.72 18.06 -7.32
CA SER A 134 11.60 17.48 -8.34
C SER A 134 11.88 16.00 -8.06
N GLU A 135 12.13 15.23 -9.11
CA GLU A 135 12.46 13.81 -9.00
C GLU A 135 13.71 13.56 -8.14
N SER A 136 14.74 14.41 -8.27
CA SER A 136 15.94 14.35 -7.43
C SER A 136 15.63 14.53 -5.94
N LEU A 137 14.64 15.35 -5.60
CA LEU A 137 14.21 15.60 -4.23
C LEU A 137 13.33 14.46 -3.72
N ILE A 138 12.46 13.89 -4.55
CA ILE A 138 11.64 12.72 -4.20
C ILE A 138 12.54 11.51 -3.91
N ASN A 139 13.53 11.27 -4.76
CA ASN A 139 14.49 10.16 -4.66
C ASN A 139 15.51 10.33 -3.52
N ALA A 140 15.60 11.53 -2.94
CA ALA A 140 16.46 11.79 -1.78
C ALA A 140 15.85 11.30 -0.45
N ALA A 141 14.64 10.72 -0.45
CA ALA A 141 14.05 10.14 0.75
C ALA A 141 15.01 9.12 1.41
N GLY A 142 15.04 9.12 2.75
CA GLY A 142 15.98 8.35 3.58
C GLY A 142 17.36 8.99 3.75
N ASN A 143 17.71 9.99 2.93
CA ASN A 143 19.02 10.64 2.91
C ASN A 143 18.98 12.04 3.53
N LYS A 144 20.17 12.64 3.69
CA LYS A 144 20.32 14.02 4.16
C LYS A 144 20.07 15.02 3.03
N VAL A 145 19.29 16.05 3.33
CA VAL A 145 18.99 17.17 2.42
C VAL A 145 19.23 18.51 3.12
N CYS A 146 19.61 19.54 2.35
CA CYS A 146 19.81 20.88 2.89
C CYS A 146 18.48 21.53 3.30
N SER A 147 18.55 22.57 4.14
CA SER A 147 17.37 23.27 4.66
C SER A 147 16.41 23.73 3.56
N ASN A 148 16.91 24.28 2.45
CA ASN A 148 16.06 24.73 1.34
C ASN A 148 15.32 23.56 0.66
N CYS A 149 15.96 22.39 0.54
CA CYS A 149 15.30 21.19 0.01
C CYS A 149 14.26 20.65 0.98
N LEU A 150 14.57 20.68 2.28
CA LEU A 150 13.63 20.27 3.32
C LEU A 150 12.39 21.18 3.37
N GLU A 151 12.59 22.51 3.25
CA GLU A 151 11.52 23.49 3.21
C GLU A 151 10.55 23.25 2.05
N LYS A 152 11.06 22.94 0.86
CA LYS A 152 10.21 22.56 -0.29
C LYS A 152 9.34 21.34 0.03
N ILE A 153 9.89 20.33 0.69
CA ILE A 153 9.14 19.13 1.10
C ILE A 153 8.07 19.50 2.12
N VAL A 154 8.42 20.28 3.16
CA VAL A 154 7.47 20.70 4.20
C VAL A 154 6.32 21.51 3.61
N ASN A 155 6.60 22.44 2.70
CA ASN A 155 5.59 23.27 2.04
C ASN A 155 4.66 22.44 1.14
N ALA A 156 5.20 21.42 0.45
CA ALA A 156 4.40 20.52 -0.39
C ALA A 156 3.56 19.55 0.45
N ASN A 157 4.17 18.91 1.45
CA ASN A 157 3.53 17.94 2.33
C ASN A 157 4.31 17.81 3.65
N PRO A 158 3.83 18.40 4.76
CA PRO A 158 4.52 18.32 6.05
C PRO A 158 4.73 16.89 6.55
N ASN A 159 3.80 15.98 6.27
CA ASN A 159 3.89 14.58 6.67
C ASN A 159 4.97 13.79 5.90
N GLU A 160 5.45 14.34 4.77
CA GLU A 160 6.51 13.76 3.96
C GLU A 160 7.91 14.08 4.52
N ALA A 161 8.05 15.20 5.24
CA ALA A 161 9.35 15.69 5.74
C ALA A 161 10.05 14.69 6.67
N LYS A 162 9.30 13.89 7.44
CA LYS A 162 9.84 12.84 8.32
C LYS A 162 10.66 11.76 7.58
N ASN A 163 10.46 11.65 6.26
CA ASN A 163 11.17 10.68 5.42
C ASN A 163 12.55 11.19 4.99
N TYR A 164 12.97 12.37 5.46
CA TYR A 164 14.24 13.00 5.09
C TYR A 164 15.06 13.35 6.34
N LYS A 165 16.39 13.35 6.21
CA LYS A 165 17.29 13.79 7.28
C LYS A 165 17.75 15.22 7.00
N SER A 166 17.87 16.04 8.03
CA SER A 166 18.46 17.37 7.87
C SER A 166 19.98 17.28 7.75
N LEU A 167 20.54 17.95 6.76
CA LEU A 167 21.99 18.12 6.62
C LEU A 167 22.44 19.25 7.56
N SER A 168 23.26 18.91 8.57
CA SER A 168 23.83 19.91 9.47
C SER A 168 25.01 20.65 8.82
N LEU A 169 25.33 21.83 9.33
CA LEU A 169 26.50 22.60 8.90
C LEU A 169 27.81 21.81 9.11
N LEU A 170 27.91 21.04 10.19
CA LEU A 170 29.06 20.19 10.48
C LEU A 170 29.23 19.07 9.44
N SER A 171 28.12 18.47 8.98
CA SER A 171 28.14 17.45 7.94
C SER A 171 28.70 17.99 6.62
N ARG A 172 28.44 19.26 6.27
CA ARG A 172 29.00 19.89 5.06
C ARG A 172 30.51 20.08 5.15
N VAL A 173 31.04 20.40 6.34
CA VAL A 173 32.50 20.52 6.56
C VAL A 173 33.21 19.17 6.40
N LEU A 174 32.53 18.07 6.73
CA LEU A 174 33.03 16.70 6.56
C LEU A 174 32.86 16.16 5.12
N GLY A 175 32.47 17.02 4.16
CA GLY A 175 32.31 16.64 2.75
C GLY A 175 30.97 15.95 2.43
N GLU A 176 29.98 15.98 3.32
CA GLU A 176 28.65 15.50 2.99
C GLU A 176 27.85 16.55 2.21
N HIS A 177 27.20 16.10 1.14
CA HIS A 177 26.39 16.95 0.27
C HIS A 177 24.91 16.57 0.31
N CYS A 178 24.05 17.55 0.04
CA CYS A 178 22.62 17.33 -0.11
C CYS A 178 22.36 16.33 -1.25
N LYS A 179 21.70 15.22 -0.95
CA LYS A 179 21.44 14.17 -1.94
C LYS A 179 20.53 14.63 -3.10
N ALA A 180 19.73 15.68 -2.88
CA ALA A 180 18.78 16.19 -3.86
C ALA A 180 19.36 17.23 -4.84
N CYS A 181 20.29 18.08 -4.39
CA CYS A 181 20.81 19.20 -5.18
C CYS A 181 22.34 19.28 -5.28
N GLY A 182 23.06 18.37 -4.62
CA GLY A 182 24.52 18.27 -4.69
C GLY A 182 25.29 19.37 -3.93
N ARG A 183 24.60 20.28 -3.24
CA ARG A 183 25.21 21.37 -2.45
C ARG A 183 25.48 20.99 -1.01
#